data_AF-A0A8X6P387-F1
#
_entry.id   AF-A0A8X6P387-F1
#
_cell.length_a   1.000
_cell.length_b   1.000
_cell.length_c   1.000
_cell.angle_alpha   90.00
_cell.angle_beta   90.00
_cell.angle_gamma   90.00
#
_symmetry.space_group_name_H-M   'P 1'
#
loop_
_entity.id
_entity.type
_entity.pdbx_description
1 polymer ?
#
loop_
_entity_poly.entity_id
_entity_poly.type
_entity_poly.pdbx_seq_one_letter_code
_entity_poly.pdbx_strand_id
1 'polypeptide(L)' 'EDEEEDENSRGQILLALLYSDEHNALVVNIVRCVRLPSRDNNGFPDPFVKV' A
#
# COMPACT_ATOMS: atom_id res chain seq x y z
N GLU A 1 -6.34 10.28 23.36
CA GLU A 1 -7.40 9.27 23.16
C GLU A 1 -6.77 8.25 22.26
N ASP A 2 -6.28 7.18 22.87
CA ASP A 2 -5.48 6.16 22.18
C ASP A 2 -6.43 5.40 21.26
N GLU A 3 -6.24 5.58 19.94
CA GLU A 3 -6.90 4.77 18.93
C GLU A 3 -6.49 3.32 19.20
N GLU A 4 -7.44 2.48 19.64
CA GLU A 4 -7.26 1.03 19.58
C GLU A 4 -6.93 0.70 18.12
N GLU A 5 -5.64 0.46 17.83
CA GLU A 5 -5.23 -0.04 16.53
C GLU A 5 -5.93 -1.38 16.36
N ASP A 6 -7.03 -1.39 15.60
CA ASP A 6 -7.72 -2.61 15.19
C ASP A 6 -6.64 -3.61 14.79
N GLU A 7 -6.57 -4.77 15.45
CA GLU A 7 -5.59 -5.83 15.14
C GLU A 7 -5.69 -6.30 13.67
N ASN A 8 -6.76 -5.89 12.98
CA ASN A 8 -6.99 -6.09 11.55
C ASN A 8 -6.44 -4.98 10.63
N SER A 9 -5.83 -3.92 11.15
CA SER A 9 -5.22 -2.85 10.35
C SER A 9 -3.94 -3.36 9.67
N ARG A 10 -4.01 -3.57 8.36
CA ARG A 10 -2.90 -4.10 7.54
C ARG A 10 -2.07 -3.02 6.85
N GLY A 11 -2.21 -1.78 7.32
CA GLY A 11 -1.63 -0.60 6.69
C GLY A 11 -2.46 -0.06 5.54
N GLN A 12 -1.90 0.92 4.84
CA GLN A 12 -2.57 1.67 3.78
C GLN A 12 -1.64 1.81 2.59
N ILE A 13 -2.20 1.67 1.38
CA ILE A 13 -1.52 1.92 0.11
C ILE A 13 -2.18 3.11 -0.58
N LEU A 14 -1.36 4.06 -1.05
CA LEU A 14 -1.81 5.15 -1.90
C LEU A 14 -1.59 4.76 -3.36
N LEU A 15 -2.70 4.68 -4.10
CA LEU A 15 -2.71 4.44 -5.54
C LEU A 15 -3.17 5.70 -6.26
N ALA A 16 -2.60 5.96 -7.43
CA ALA A 16 -3.12 6.92 -8.40
C ALA A 16 -3.59 6.17 -9.64
N LEU A 17 -4.84 6.40 -10.03
CA LEU A 17 -5.49 5.75 -11.18
C LEU A 17 -5.75 6.80 -12.25
N LEU A 18 -5.36 6.48 -13.48
CA LEU A 18 -5.59 7.34 -14.64
C LEU A 18 -6.02 6.46 -15.81
N TYR A 19 -7.18 6.77 -16.40
CA TYR A 19 -7.52 6.21 -17.69
C TYR A 19 -6.85 7.04 -18.79
N SER A 20 -6.02 6.40 -19.60
CA SER A 20 -5.39 7.03 -20.77
C SER A 20 -6.15 6.60 -22.02
N ASP A 21 -6.90 7.53 -22.61
CA ASP A 21 -7.60 7.29 -23.87
C ASP A 21 -6.62 7.02 -25.02
N GLU A 22 -5.47 7.71 -25.04
CA GLU A 22 -4.42 7.54 -26.06
C GLU A 22 -3.90 6.10 -26.11
N HIS A 23 -3.70 5.48 -24.95
CA HIS A 23 -3.22 4.10 -24.86
C HIS A 23 -4.34 3.08 -24.70
N ASN A 24 -5.61 3.52 -24.66
CA ASN A 24 -6.78 2.71 -24.36
C ASN A 24 -6.56 1.79 -23.14
N ALA A 25 -5.97 2.35 -22.08
CA ALA A 25 -5.47 1.59 -20.95
C ALA A 25 -5.70 2.33 -19.62
N LEU A 26 -5.92 1.55 -18.55
CA LEU A 26 -5.93 2.04 -17.18
C LEU A 26 -4.51 1.99 -16.61
N VAL A 27 -3.94 3.15 -16.32
CA VAL A 27 -2.65 3.30 -15.65
C VAL A 27 -2.85 3.24 -14.14
N VAL A 28 -2.15 2.31 -13.49
CA VAL A 28 -2.16 2.13 -12.04
C VAL A 28 -0.78 2.48 -11.49
N ASN A 29 -0.69 3.60 -10.78
CA ASN A 29 0.55 4.05 -10.16
C ASN A 29 0.53 3.72 -8.66
N ILE A 30 1.50 2.94 -8.21
CA ILE A 30 1.75 2.67 -6.78
C ILE A 30 2.61 3.79 -6.23
N VAL A 31 2.05 4.63 -5.35
CA VAL A 31 2.73 5.85 -4.88
C VAL A 31 3.52 5.62 -3.60
N ARG A 32 2.86 5.11 -2.55
CA ARG A 32 3.48 4.82 -1.24
C ARG A 32 2.63 3.87 -0.41
N CYS A 33 3.27 3.20 0.55
CA CYS A 33 2.60 2.41 1.59
C CYS A 33 2.95 2.97 2.97
N VAL A 34 2.00 2.97 3.90
CA VAL A 34 2.22 3.40 5.30
C VAL A 34 1.53 2.47 6.27
N ARG A 35 1.99 2.45 7.53
CA ARG A 35 1.45 1.60 8.60
C ARG A 35 1.42 0.11 8.23
N LEU A 36 2.38 -0.32 7.41
CA LEU A 36 2.51 -1.73 7.06
C LEU A 36 2.90 -2.51 8.33
N PRO A 37 2.22 -3.62 8.65
CA PRO A 37 2.58 -4.43 9.80
C PRO A 37 3.98 -5.03 9.60
N SER A 38 4.81 -4.97 10.65
CA SER A 38 6.10 -5.65 10.65
C SER A 38 5.86 -7.15 10.77
N ARG A 39 6.08 -7.89 9.68
CA ARG A 39 5.86 -9.34 9.65
C ARG A 39 7.08 -10.15 10.09
N ASP A 40 8.25 -9.51 10.17
CA ASP A 40 9.53 -10.18 10.37
C ASP A 40 10.17 -9.78 11.71
N ASN A 41 10.60 -10.78 12.49
CA ASN A 41 11.30 -10.61 13.77
C ASN A 41 12.68 -9.93 13.65
N ASN A 42 13.10 -9.56 12.44
CA ASN A 42 14.44 -9.07 12.09
C ASN A 42 14.54 -7.54 11.99
N GLY A 43 13.44 -6.81 12.21
CA GLY A 43 13.44 -5.35 12.40
C GLY A 43 13.39 -4.48 11.14
N PHE A 44 13.49 -5.06 9.93
CA PHE A 44 13.24 -4.34 8.68
C PHE A 44 12.44 -5.22 7.70
N PRO A 45 11.16 -4.91 7.44
CA PRO A 45 10.41 -5.57 6.38
C PRO A 45 10.95 -5.13 5.01
N ASP A 46 10.98 -6.04 4.03
CA ASP A 46 11.26 -5.76 2.61
C ASP A 46 9.93 -5.79 1.81
N PRO A 47 9.14 -4.70 1.85
CA PRO A 47 7.81 -4.69 1.26
C PRO A 47 7.89 -4.58 -0.27
N PHE A 48 7.19 -5.48 -0.95
CA PHE A 48 6.92 -5.38 -2.39
C PHE A 48 5.42 -5.43 -2.65
N VAL A 49 5.01 -4.89 -3.80
CA VAL A 49 3.61 -4.94 -4.26
C VAL A 49 3.55 -5.82 -5.50
N LYS A 50 2.65 -6.81 -5.48
CA LYS A 50 2.34 -7.65 -6.64
C LYS A 50 1.11 -7.08 -7.34
N VAL A 51 1.22 -6.86 -8.65
CA VAL A 51 0.17 -6.35 -9.54
C VAL A 51 -0.31 -7.46 -10.45
#